data_AF-A0A915XMW1-F1
#
_entry.id   AF-A0A915XMW1-F1
#
_cell.length_a   1.000
_cell.length_b   1.000
_cell.length_c   1.000
_cell.angle_alpha   90.00
_cell.angle_beta   90.00
_cell.angle_gamma   90.00
#
_symmetry.space_group_name_H-M   'P 1'
#
loop_
_entity.id
_entity.type
_entity.pdbx_description
1 polymer ?
#
loop_
_entity_poly.entity_id
_entity_poly.type
_entity_poly.pdbx_seq_one_letter_code
_entity_poly.pdbx_strand_id
1 'polypeptide(L)'
;MQLTTDRGHATRLIQRVRGQKGTMPQFERQECHDSTVLLTVINRAARVMRGNPAERRSILVISEGRKIFMSDPGAGRVEACHEVRAEYDKLVAVMADTNVSIYGIDPRGLEAPFPDMSGASPGQAAAMAGREAQARVDQMSSRYYGALGLMASSTGGTLTTDRNDLTAGVATMVGDSRRYYRLAYRQPDVAADKTPRSVQVKVTRPGVDVRSRRYYVPR
;
A
#
# COMPACT_ATOMS: atom_id res chain seq x y z
N MET A 1 14.92 -19.24 3.99
CA MET A 1 16.04 -18.31 3.67
C MET A 1 16.09 -17.27 4.78
N GLN A 2 17.12 -17.28 5.62
CA GLN A 2 17.09 -16.57 6.91
C GLN A 2 17.88 -15.25 6.84
N LEU A 3 17.20 -14.17 6.44
CA LEU A 3 17.79 -12.83 6.30
C LEU A 3 18.20 -12.18 7.64
N THR A 4 17.75 -12.74 8.76
CA THR A 4 18.00 -12.20 10.11
C THR A 4 19.33 -12.65 10.71
N THR A 5 19.92 -13.73 10.21
CA THR A 5 21.17 -14.31 10.75
C THR A 5 22.34 -14.22 9.77
N ASP A 6 22.09 -14.18 8.46
CA ASP A 6 23.14 -14.04 7.44
C ASP A 6 23.23 -12.60 6.92
N ARG A 7 24.04 -11.78 7.61
CA ARG A 7 24.31 -10.38 7.22
C ARG A 7 24.93 -10.27 5.82
N GLY A 8 25.80 -11.22 5.43
CA GLY A 8 26.43 -11.20 4.11
C GLY A 8 25.41 -11.44 2.99
N HIS A 9 24.44 -12.31 3.23
CA HIS A 9 23.32 -12.52 2.31
C HIS A 9 22.38 -11.30 2.26
N ALA A 10 22.10 -10.64 3.39
CA ALA A 10 21.35 -9.40 3.40
C ALA A 10 22.03 -8.30 2.56
N THR A 11 23.34 -8.11 2.69
CA THR A 11 24.09 -7.14 1.88
C THR A 11 24.02 -7.46 0.38
N ARG A 12 24.20 -8.73 -0.01
CA ARG A 12 24.06 -9.16 -1.42
C ARG A 12 22.64 -8.95 -1.96
N LEU A 13 21.62 -9.13 -1.11
CA LEU A 13 20.23 -8.90 -1.46
C LEU A 13 19.96 -7.40 -1.70
N ILE A 14 20.44 -6.53 -0.80
CA ILE A 14 20.32 -5.07 -0.92
C ILE A 14 20.99 -4.57 -2.20
N GLN A 15 22.19 -5.08 -2.54
CA GLN A 15 22.90 -4.69 -3.76
C GLN A 15 22.14 -5.02 -5.06
N ARG A 16 21.24 -6.02 -5.04
CA ARG A 16 20.38 -6.35 -6.19
C ARG A 16 19.18 -5.41 -6.32
N VAL A 17 18.82 -4.70 -5.26
CA VAL A 17 17.74 -3.71 -5.25
C VAL A 17 18.35 -2.32 -5.38
N ARG A 18 18.72 -1.94 -6.61
CA ARG A 18 19.03 -0.54 -6.93
C ARG A 18 17.78 0.15 -7.49
N GLY A 19 17.33 1.20 -6.81
CA GLY A 19 16.44 2.22 -7.37
C GLY A 19 17.29 3.45 -7.67
N GLN A 20 17.46 3.79 -8.94
CA GLN A 20 17.95 5.11 -9.34
C GLN A 20 16.74 5.95 -9.72
N LYS A 21 16.63 7.14 -9.13
CA LYS A 21 15.75 8.19 -9.66
C LYS A 21 16.39 8.61 -10.98
N GLY A 22 15.78 8.24 -12.11
CA GLY A 22 16.26 8.60 -13.44
C GLY A 22 16.15 10.10 -13.71
N THR A 23 16.49 10.54 -14.92
CA THR A 23 16.25 11.92 -15.38
C THR A 23 14.79 12.29 -15.19
N MET A 24 14.54 13.37 -14.46
CA MET A 24 13.21 13.86 -14.11
C MET A 24 12.40 14.14 -15.37
N PRO A 25 11.21 13.53 -15.55
CA PRO A 25 10.26 14.04 -16.54
C PRO A 25 9.83 15.47 -16.15
N GLN A 26 9.40 16.25 -17.15
CA GLN A 26 8.83 17.59 -16.93
C GLN A 26 7.72 17.53 -15.87
N PHE A 27 7.56 18.62 -15.10
CA PHE A 27 6.76 18.74 -13.88
C PHE A 27 5.36 18.09 -13.94
N GLU A 28 4.71 18.03 -15.10
CA GLU A 28 3.35 17.49 -15.29
C GLU A 28 3.22 15.96 -15.05
N ARG A 29 4.30 15.16 -15.06
CA ARG A 29 4.23 13.70 -14.80
C ARG A 29 5.05 13.21 -13.60
N GLN A 30 5.47 14.12 -12.73
CA GLN A 30 6.32 13.76 -11.60
C GLN A 30 5.61 12.82 -10.61
N GLU A 31 4.31 12.99 -10.41
CA GLU A 31 3.54 12.17 -9.45
C GLU A 31 3.35 10.71 -9.93
N CYS A 32 2.99 10.53 -11.20
CA CYS A 32 2.89 9.20 -11.83
C CYS A 32 4.26 8.50 -11.81
N HIS A 33 5.32 9.25 -12.10
CA HIS A 33 6.69 8.72 -12.10
C HIS A 33 7.13 8.26 -10.71
N ASP A 34 7.00 9.12 -9.68
CA ASP A 34 7.38 8.78 -8.30
C ASP A 34 6.60 7.55 -7.80
N SER A 35 5.30 7.47 -8.10
CA SER A 35 4.45 6.33 -7.75
C SER A 35 4.91 5.05 -8.45
N THR A 36 5.22 5.13 -9.74
CA THR A 36 5.75 4.00 -10.51
C THR A 36 7.09 3.52 -9.95
N VAL A 37 7.99 4.44 -9.60
CA VAL A 37 9.28 4.12 -8.99
C VAL A 37 9.10 3.37 -7.67
N LEU A 38 8.23 3.84 -6.78
CA LEU A 38 7.93 3.16 -5.52
C LEU A 38 7.44 1.73 -5.76
N LEU A 39 6.44 1.55 -6.62
CA LEU A 39 5.87 0.24 -6.93
C LEU A 39 6.92 -0.70 -7.54
N THR A 40 7.75 -0.19 -8.47
CA THR A 40 8.84 -0.97 -9.08
C THR A 40 9.89 -1.40 -8.06
N VAL A 41 10.29 -0.52 -7.13
CA VAL A 41 11.26 -0.86 -6.07
C VAL A 41 10.70 -1.97 -5.17
N ILE A 42 9.45 -1.84 -4.75
CA ILE A 42 8.77 -2.86 -3.93
C ILE A 42 8.63 -4.19 -4.71
N ASN A 43 8.29 -4.13 -6.00
CA ASN A 43 8.24 -5.30 -6.89
C ASN A 43 9.59 -6.02 -6.98
N ARG A 44 10.68 -5.27 -7.14
CA ARG A 44 12.03 -5.84 -7.17
C ARG A 44 12.37 -6.48 -5.83
N ALA A 45 12.12 -5.79 -4.72
CA ALA A 45 12.37 -6.32 -3.38
C ALA A 45 11.66 -7.66 -3.17
N ALA A 46 10.36 -7.75 -3.48
CA ALA A 46 9.60 -9.00 -3.33
C ALA A 46 10.16 -10.14 -4.19
N ARG A 47 10.60 -9.86 -5.43
CA ARG A 47 11.23 -10.88 -6.28
C ARG A 47 12.52 -11.44 -5.67
N VAL A 48 13.35 -10.60 -5.05
CA VAL A 48 14.58 -11.10 -4.39
C VAL A 48 14.26 -11.85 -3.09
N MET A 49 13.13 -11.55 -2.45
CA MET A 49 12.62 -12.28 -1.29
C MET A 49 12.02 -13.65 -1.65
N ARG A 50 11.90 -14.01 -2.94
CA ARG A 50 11.40 -15.33 -3.35
C ARG A 50 12.26 -16.43 -2.70
N GLY A 51 11.60 -17.38 -2.05
CA GLY A 51 12.24 -18.47 -1.33
C GLY A 51 11.25 -19.58 -1.03
N ASN A 52 11.42 -20.27 0.10
CA ASN A 52 10.49 -21.30 0.55
C ASN A 52 9.04 -20.77 0.49
N PRO A 53 8.15 -21.36 -0.33
CA PRO A 53 6.77 -20.90 -0.46
C PRO A 53 5.96 -21.05 0.83
N ALA A 54 6.38 -21.93 1.75
CA ALA A 54 5.73 -22.12 3.04
C ALA A 54 5.89 -20.90 3.96
N GLU A 55 7.02 -20.18 3.88
CA GLU A 55 7.32 -19.02 4.72
C GLU A 55 6.55 -17.77 4.24
N ARG A 56 5.83 -17.11 5.15
CA ARG A 56 5.28 -15.77 4.91
C ARG A 56 6.38 -14.74 5.09
N ARG A 57 6.46 -13.80 4.16
CA ARG A 57 7.44 -12.72 4.16
C ARG A 57 6.72 -11.38 4.26
N SER A 58 7.42 -10.37 4.76
CA SER A 58 6.82 -9.05 4.99
C SER A 58 7.73 -7.94 4.52
N ILE A 59 7.13 -6.93 3.89
CA ILE A 59 7.77 -5.65 3.57
C ILE A 59 7.07 -4.59 4.41
N LEU A 60 7.86 -3.82 5.17
CA LEU A 60 7.39 -2.66 5.89
C LEU A 60 7.69 -1.40 5.06
N VAL A 61 6.66 -0.62 4.78
CA VAL A 61 6.78 0.66 4.08
C VAL A 61 6.38 1.77 5.04
N ILE A 62 7.31 2.69 5.31
CA ILE A 62 7.06 3.87 6.12
C ILE A 62 7.01 5.07 5.17
N SER A 63 5.85 5.72 5.09
CA SER A 63 5.62 6.84 4.19
C SER A 63 4.32 7.54 4.59
N GLU A 64 4.16 8.81 4.25
CA GLU A 64 2.87 9.51 4.42
C GLU A 64 1.80 8.99 3.44
N GLY A 65 2.22 8.21 2.45
CA GLY A 65 1.36 7.70 1.39
C GLY A 65 1.01 8.79 0.38
N ARG A 66 0.80 8.38 -0.87
CA ARG A 66 0.27 9.23 -1.94
C ARG A 66 -0.88 8.53 -2.62
N LYS A 67 -1.84 9.29 -3.14
CA LYS A 67 -2.92 8.75 -3.98
C LYS A 67 -2.30 8.20 -5.28
N ILE A 68 -2.64 6.95 -5.65
CA ILE A 68 -2.10 6.29 -6.86
C ILE A 68 -3.17 6.02 -7.94
N PHE A 69 -4.45 6.24 -7.64
CA PHE A 69 -5.57 5.99 -8.54
C PHE A 69 -6.57 7.14 -8.64
N MET A 70 -6.17 8.38 -8.32
CA MET A 70 -7.13 9.49 -8.37
C MET A 70 -7.13 10.21 -9.71
N SER A 71 -8.35 10.36 -10.25
CA SER A 71 -8.73 11.49 -11.08
C SER A 71 -8.92 12.69 -10.17
N ASP A 72 -8.25 13.80 -10.45
CA ASP A 72 -8.54 15.08 -9.83
C ASP A 72 -9.89 15.61 -10.36
N PRO A 73 -10.90 15.85 -9.51
CA PRO A 73 -12.20 16.36 -9.94
C PRO A 73 -12.15 17.76 -10.56
N GLY A 74 -11.09 18.53 -10.31
CA GLY A 74 -10.91 19.91 -10.79
C GLY A 74 -9.91 20.07 -11.94
N ALA A 75 -9.01 19.11 -12.14
CA ALA A 75 -8.09 19.13 -13.27
C ALA A 75 -8.71 18.38 -14.45
N GLY A 76 -9.19 19.15 -15.44
CA GLY A 76 -9.68 18.61 -16.69
C GLY A 76 -8.71 17.58 -17.27
N ARG A 77 -9.20 16.36 -17.51
CA ARG A 77 -8.49 15.25 -18.18
C ARG A 77 -7.02 15.12 -17.76
N VAL A 78 -6.73 15.02 -16.46
CA VAL A 78 -5.44 14.45 -16.03
C VAL A 78 -5.34 13.07 -16.66
N GLU A 79 -4.36 12.93 -17.55
CA GLU A 79 -4.01 11.68 -18.21
C GLU A 79 -3.89 10.61 -17.11
N ALA A 80 -4.86 9.69 -17.05
CA ALA A 80 -4.87 8.65 -16.04
C ALA A 80 -3.51 7.94 -16.11
N CYS A 81 -2.75 7.90 -15.01
CA CYS A 81 -1.43 7.25 -14.95
C CYS A 81 -1.59 5.72 -15.19
N HIS A 82 -1.85 5.30 -16.42
CA HIS A 82 -2.12 3.92 -16.80
C HIS A 82 -0.94 3.02 -16.44
N GLU A 83 0.28 3.56 -16.47
CA GLU A 83 1.51 2.91 -16.02
C GLU A 83 1.50 2.57 -14.53
N VAL A 84 0.94 3.44 -13.67
CA VAL A 84 0.85 3.20 -12.23
C VAL A 84 -0.10 2.04 -11.96
N ARG A 85 -1.23 1.99 -12.70
CA ARG A 85 -2.17 0.86 -12.61
C ARG A 85 -1.54 -0.45 -13.04
N ALA A 86 -0.88 -0.46 -14.19
CA ALA A 86 -0.20 -1.65 -14.68
C ALA A 86 0.89 -2.13 -13.70
N GLU A 87 1.64 -1.22 -13.08
CA GLU A 87 2.70 -1.57 -12.12
C GLU A 87 2.13 -2.04 -10.77
N TYR A 88 0.99 -1.50 -10.34
CA TYR A 88 0.26 -1.98 -9.17
C TYR A 88 -0.31 -3.38 -9.37
N ASP A 89 -0.92 -3.65 -10.53
CA ASP A 89 -1.47 -4.97 -10.86
C ASP A 89 -0.35 -6.03 -10.90
N LYS A 90 0.82 -5.67 -11.46
CA LYS A 90 2.04 -6.50 -11.34
C LYS A 90 2.46 -6.70 -9.89
N LEU A 91 2.36 -5.68 -9.05
CA LEU A 91 2.68 -5.78 -7.62
C LEU A 91 1.79 -6.76 -6.89
N VAL A 92 0.47 -6.69 -7.08
CA VAL A 92 -0.45 -7.65 -6.47
C VAL A 92 -0.09 -9.09 -6.88
N ALA A 93 0.21 -9.32 -8.17
CA ALA A 93 0.59 -10.61 -8.70
C ALA A 93 1.93 -11.13 -8.13
N VAL A 94 2.97 -10.29 -8.13
CA VAL A 94 4.31 -10.65 -7.60
C VAL A 94 4.24 -10.97 -6.11
N MET A 95 3.51 -10.16 -5.35
CA MET A 95 3.34 -10.36 -3.90
C MET A 95 2.64 -11.69 -3.61
N ALA A 96 1.63 -12.05 -4.41
CA ALA A 96 0.91 -13.31 -4.27
C ALA A 96 1.82 -14.51 -4.57
N ASP A 97 2.59 -14.43 -5.65
CA ASP A 97 3.51 -15.48 -6.09
C ASP A 97 4.67 -15.71 -5.10
N THR A 98 5.15 -14.65 -4.45
CA THR A 98 6.29 -14.69 -3.52
C THR A 98 5.90 -14.88 -2.06
N ASN A 99 4.60 -14.97 -1.76
CA ASN A 99 4.04 -15.01 -0.40
C ASN A 99 4.50 -13.84 0.49
N VAL A 100 4.58 -12.63 -0.11
CA VAL A 100 4.97 -11.39 0.58
C VAL A 100 3.72 -10.56 0.88
N SER A 101 3.59 -10.08 2.11
CA SER A 101 2.59 -9.09 2.53
C SER A 101 3.24 -7.73 2.79
N ILE A 102 2.55 -6.65 2.47
CA ILE A 102 3.00 -5.27 2.68
C ILE A 102 2.31 -4.69 3.91
N TYR A 103 3.08 -4.07 4.79
CA TYR A 103 2.60 -3.33 5.95
C TYR A 103 2.97 -1.86 5.77
N GLY A 104 1.98 -0.98 5.89
CA GLY A 104 2.18 0.46 5.84
C GLY A 104 2.27 1.06 7.24
N ILE A 105 3.19 1.99 7.46
CA ILE A 105 3.17 2.91 8.59
C ILE A 105 3.16 4.32 8.03
N ASP A 106 2.12 5.06 8.39
CA ASP A 106 2.02 6.49 8.19
C ASP A 106 2.64 7.19 9.40
N PRO A 107 3.80 7.86 9.25
CA PRO A 107 4.55 8.40 10.36
C PRO A 107 3.99 9.73 10.89
N ARG A 108 2.93 10.29 10.27
CA ARG A 108 2.36 11.60 10.65
C ARG A 108 1.76 11.64 12.06
N GLY A 109 1.58 10.49 12.70
CA GLY A 109 1.09 10.40 14.06
C GLY A 109 -0.42 10.56 14.16
N LEU A 110 -0.90 10.86 15.37
CA LEU A 110 -2.28 11.29 15.58
C LEU A 110 -2.43 12.72 15.06
N GLU A 111 -3.21 12.89 13.99
CA GLU A 111 -3.47 14.23 13.47
C GLU A 111 -4.72 14.78 14.14
N ALA A 112 -4.62 16.01 14.66
CA ALA A 112 -5.78 16.69 15.19
C ALA A 112 -6.81 16.80 14.06
N PRO A 113 -8.08 16.43 14.32
CA PRO A 113 -9.07 16.48 13.27
C PRO A 113 -9.19 17.94 12.77
N PHE A 114 -9.23 18.93 13.65
CA PHE A 114 -9.37 20.35 13.27
C PHE A 114 -8.07 21.11 13.54
N PRO A 115 -7.68 22.09 12.68
CA PRO A 115 -6.68 23.07 13.06
C PRO A 115 -7.18 23.88 14.27
N ASP A 116 -6.23 24.41 15.04
CA ASP A 116 -6.55 25.29 16.15
C ASP A 116 -7.26 26.55 15.63
N MET A 117 -8.56 26.66 15.93
CA MET A 117 -9.38 27.82 15.57
C MET A 117 -9.46 28.86 16.70
N SER A 118 -8.67 28.70 17.77
CA SER A 118 -8.59 29.70 18.81
C SER A 118 -8.02 31.01 18.23
N GLY A 119 -8.88 32.02 18.11
CA GLY A 119 -8.54 33.31 17.53
C GLY A 119 -9.11 33.58 16.12
N ALA A 120 -9.81 32.63 15.50
CA ALA A 120 -10.51 32.88 14.24
C ALA A 120 -11.78 33.73 14.46
N SER A 121 -11.96 34.79 13.68
CA SER A 121 -13.24 35.51 13.62
C SER A 121 -14.35 34.61 13.04
N PRO A 122 -15.64 34.88 13.30
CA PRO A 122 -16.75 34.07 12.78
C PRO A 122 -16.75 33.90 11.24
N GLY A 123 -16.36 34.94 10.49
CA GLY A 123 -16.24 34.87 9.03
C GLY A 123 -15.04 34.03 8.55
N GLN A 124 -13.93 34.06 9.29
CA GLN A 124 -12.77 33.20 9.02
C GLN A 124 -13.09 31.73 9.37
N ALA A 125 -13.75 31.48 10.50
CA ALA A 125 -14.18 30.14 10.90
C ALA A 125 -15.11 29.51 9.85
N ALA A 126 -16.07 30.26 9.30
CA ALA A 126 -16.97 29.78 8.25
C ALA A 126 -16.24 29.46 6.93
N ALA A 127 -15.30 30.31 6.51
CA ALA A 127 -14.51 30.09 5.29
C ALA A 127 -13.52 28.93 5.45
N MET A 128 -12.92 28.77 6.63
CA MET A 128 -12.02 27.67 6.93
C MET A 128 -12.78 26.34 7.04
N ALA A 129 -13.95 26.30 7.68
CA ALA A 129 -14.75 25.08 7.82
C ALA A 129 -15.06 24.37 6.47
N GLY A 130 -15.37 25.11 5.40
CA GLY A 130 -15.63 24.53 4.08
C GLY A 130 -14.38 23.96 3.40
N ARG A 131 -13.24 24.66 3.47
CA ARG A 131 -11.96 24.19 2.93
C ARG A 131 -11.39 23.03 3.75
N GLU A 132 -11.59 23.05 5.06
CA GLU A 132 -11.17 22.00 5.98
C GLU A 132 -11.97 20.71 5.79
N ALA A 133 -13.29 20.80 5.61
CA ALA A 133 -14.10 19.64 5.31
C ALA A 133 -13.59 18.91 4.04
N GLN A 134 -13.23 19.67 3.01
CA GLN A 134 -12.63 19.13 1.79
C GLN A 134 -11.24 18.53 2.05
N ALA A 135 -10.35 19.25 2.75
CA ALA A 135 -9.01 18.76 3.08
C ALA A 135 -9.05 17.47 3.89
N ARG A 136 -10.02 17.32 4.80
CA ARG A 136 -10.24 16.07 5.56
C ARG A 136 -10.71 14.92 4.71
N VAL A 137 -11.67 15.16 3.81
CA VAL A 137 -12.12 14.15 2.86
C VAL A 137 -10.94 13.70 2.00
N ASP A 138 -10.11 14.66 1.57
CA ASP A 138 -8.91 14.37 0.79
C ASP A 138 -7.85 13.59 1.56
N GLN A 139 -7.61 13.95 2.82
CA GLN A 139 -6.66 13.28 3.70
C GLN A 139 -7.12 11.86 4.06
N MET A 140 -8.39 11.70 4.46
CA MET A 140 -8.98 10.40 4.73
C MET A 140 -8.97 9.53 3.48
N SER A 141 -9.30 10.11 2.32
CA SER A 141 -9.19 9.42 1.04
C SER A 141 -7.75 9.04 0.71
N SER A 142 -6.76 9.90 0.97
CA SER A 142 -5.34 9.57 0.80
C SER A 142 -4.88 8.46 1.75
N ARG A 143 -5.39 8.39 2.98
CA ARG A 143 -5.01 7.33 3.93
C ARG A 143 -5.54 5.97 3.50
N TYR A 144 -6.82 5.88 3.13
CA TYR A 144 -7.48 4.60 2.82
C TYR A 144 -7.36 4.20 1.34
N TYR A 145 -7.38 5.15 0.41
CA TYR A 145 -7.23 4.95 -1.03
C TYR A 145 -5.85 5.38 -1.56
N GLY A 146 -4.92 5.76 -0.69
CA GLY A 146 -3.53 5.95 -1.07
C GLY A 146 -2.77 4.63 -1.20
N ALA A 147 -1.56 4.74 -1.75
CA ALA A 147 -0.69 3.62 -2.08
C ALA A 147 -0.52 2.64 -0.92
N LEU A 148 -0.33 3.14 0.30
CA LEU A 148 -0.10 2.29 1.48
C LEU A 148 -1.31 1.44 1.84
N GLY A 149 -2.49 2.05 1.94
CA GLY A 149 -3.74 1.34 2.26
C GLY A 149 -4.09 0.31 1.18
N LEU A 150 -3.94 0.69 -0.09
CA LEU A 150 -4.17 -0.20 -1.23
C LEU A 150 -3.20 -1.38 -1.24
N MET A 151 -1.89 -1.13 -1.20
CA MET A 151 -0.87 -2.17 -1.19
C MET A 151 -1.03 -3.11 0.02
N ALA A 152 -1.28 -2.56 1.21
CA ALA A 152 -1.44 -3.36 2.42
C ALA A 152 -2.68 -4.27 2.32
N SER A 153 -3.84 -3.70 1.96
CA SER A 153 -5.09 -4.45 1.86
C SER A 153 -5.09 -5.49 0.73
N SER A 154 -4.48 -5.19 -0.42
CA SER A 154 -4.37 -6.15 -1.53
C SER A 154 -3.39 -7.30 -1.27
N THR A 155 -2.46 -7.14 -0.32
CA THR A 155 -1.44 -8.16 -0.01
C THR A 155 -1.66 -8.86 1.34
N GLY A 156 -2.74 -8.52 2.05
CA GLY A 156 -3.13 -9.13 3.33
C GLY A 156 -2.33 -8.61 4.54
N GLY A 157 -1.72 -7.43 4.45
CA GLY A 157 -1.14 -6.70 5.58
C GLY A 157 -2.07 -5.61 6.10
N THR A 158 -1.51 -4.64 6.82
CA THR A 158 -2.27 -3.52 7.46
C THR A 158 -1.58 -2.18 7.26
N LEU A 159 -2.36 -1.10 7.35
CA LEU A 159 -1.87 0.26 7.47
C LEU A 159 -2.01 0.70 8.92
N THR A 160 -0.91 1.15 9.52
CA THR A 160 -0.89 1.84 10.80
C THR A 160 -0.85 3.33 10.51
N THR A 161 -1.89 4.05 10.91
CA THR A 161 -2.02 5.50 10.74
C THR A 161 -2.77 6.07 11.94
N ASP A 162 -2.78 7.39 12.07
CA ASP A 162 -3.56 8.13 13.06
C ASP A 162 -3.29 7.73 14.51
N ARG A 163 -2.02 7.50 14.83
CA ARG A 163 -1.60 7.14 16.20
C ARG A 163 -0.15 7.50 16.47
N ASN A 164 0.13 7.76 17.75
CA ASN A 164 1.48 8.08 18.23
C ASN A 164 2.31 6.83 18.61
N ASP A 165 1.70 5.64 18.61
CA ASP A 165 2.42 4.37 18.74
C ASP A 165 2.59 3.71 17.36
N LEU A 166 3.70 4.00 16.70
CA LEU A 166 4.07 3.38 15.42
C LEU A 166 4.57 1.94 15.60
N THR A 167 5.01 1.58 16.81
CA THR A 167 5.53 0.23 17.09
C THR A 167 4.43 -0.83 17.04
N ALA A 168 3.18 -0.44 17.28
CA ALA A 168 2.01 -1.29 17.11
C ALA A 168 1.92 -1.92 15.70
N GLY A 169 2.32 -1.18 14.65
CA GLY A 169 2.35 -1.70 13.28
C GLY A 169 3.39 -2.80 13.09
N VAL A 170 4.57 -2.61 13.67
CA VAL A 170 5.67 -3.60 13.66
C VAL A 170 5.28 -4.84 14.46
N ALA A 171 4.67 -4.67 15.64
CA ALA A 171 4.19 -5.76 16.47
C ALA A 171 3.12 -6.60 15.73
N THR A 172 2.19 -5.93 15.04
CA THR A 172 1.18 -6.57 14.19
C THR A 172 1.84 -7.41 13.10
N MET A 173 2.76 -6.82 12.32
CA MET A 173 3.52 -7.52 11.29
C MET A 173 4.24 -8.77 11.82
N VAL A 174 4.90 -8.66 12.98
CA VAL A 174 5.59 -9.79 13.61
C VAL A 174 4.60 -10.87 14.04
N GLY A 175 3.47 -10.50 14.67
CA GLY A 175 2.43 -11.45 15.07
C GLY A 175 1.87 -12.23 13.87
N ASP A 176 1.61 -11.53 12.78
CA ASP A 176 1.09 -12.09 11.53
C ASP A 176 2.05 -13.01 10.78
N SER A 177 3.36 -12.85 11.02
CA SER A 177 4.38 -13.75 10.49
C SER A 177 4.46 -15.07 11.25
N ARG A 178 3.97 -15.13 12.50
CA ARG A 178 4.06 -16.32 13.36
C ARG A 178 2.90 -17.29 13.15
N ARG A 179 1.70 -16.79 12.85
CA ARG A 179 0.48 -17.58 12.70
C ARG A 179 -0.30 -17.10 11.49
N TYR A 180 -0.31 -17.90 10.44
CA TYR A 180 -1.06 -17.61 9.22
C TYR A 180 -1.47 -18.91 8.55
N TYR A 181 -2.51 -18.81 7.73
CA TYR A 181 -2.92 -19.88 6.82
C TYR A 181 -2.57 -19.47 5.39
N ARG A 182 -2.08 -20.42 4.61
CA ARG A 182 -1.90 -20.24 3.16
C ARG A 182 -2.98 -21.02 2.44
N LEU A 183 -3.84 -20.29 1.74
CA LEU A 183 -4.90 -20.86 0.91
C LEU A 183 -4.50 -20.70 -0.55
N ALA A 184 -4.73 -21.74 -1.34
CA ALA A 184 -4.61 -21.71 -2.78
C ALA A 184 -5.95 -22.10 -3.39
N TYR A 185 -6.33 -21.43 -4.47
CA TYR A 185 -7.51 -21.77 -5.26
C TYR A 185 -7.11 -21.76 -6.74
N ARG A 186 -7.80 -22.56 -7.53
CA ARG A 186 -7.66 -22.55 -8.99
C ARG A 186 -8.48 -21.38 -9.53
N GLN A 187 -7.85 -20.53 -10.33
CA GLN A 187 -8.57 -19.49 -11.06
C GLN A 187 -9.53 -20.18 -12.06
N PRO A 188 -10.80 -19.75 -12.16
CA PRO A 188 -11.74 -20.34 -13.09
C PRO A 188 -11.30 -20.06 -14.55
N ASP A 189 -11.61 -20.98 -15.46
CA ASP A 189 -11.29 -20.88 -16.89
C ASP A 189 -12.21 -19.83 -17.56
N VAL A 190 -12.01 -18.54 -17.29
CA VAL A 190 -12.87 -17.47 -17.83
C VAL A 190 -12.04 -16.39 -18.52
N ALA A 191 -11.99 -16.55 -19.85
CA ALA A 191 -12.00 -15.59 -20.95
C ALA A 191 -11.20 -14.28 -20.85
N ALA A 192 -10.21 -14.14 -21.75
CA ALA A 192 -9.63 -12.97 -22.45
C ALA A 192 -9.39 -11.62 -21.72
N ASP A 193 -10.16 -11.24 -20.71
CA ASP A 193 -10.04 -9.98 -20.00
C ASP A 193 -9.10 -10.09 -18.79
N LYS A 194 -8.16 -9.15 -18.67
CA LYS A 194 -7.23 -9.08 -17.53
C LYS A 194 -7.86 -8.35 -16.34
N THR A 195 -9.18 -8.46 -16.20
CA THR A 195 -9.97 -7.71 -15.23
C THR A 195 -9.71 -8.24 -13.82
N PRO A 196 -9.36 -7.38 -12.84
CA PRO A 196 -9.17 -7.80 -11.45
C PRO A 196 -10.44 -8.44 -10.87
N ARG A 197 -10.27 -9.51 -10.11
CA ARG A 197 -11.35 -10.28 -9.49
C ARG A 197 -11.23 -10.23 -7.98
N SER A 198 -12.35 -10.15 -7.26
CA SER A 198 -12.36 -10.15 -5.80
C SER A 198 -12.22 -11.56 -5.22
N VAL A 199 -11.62 -11.64 -4.03
CA VAL A 199 -11.49 -12.85 -3.22
C VAL A 199 -12.03 -12.54 -1.84
N GLN A 200 -13.00 -13.35 -1.40
CA GLN A 200 -13.54 -13.26 -0.05
C GLN A 200 -13.30 -14.59 0.67
N VAL A 201 -12.71 -14.51 1.86
CA VAL A 201 -12.54 -15.66 2.75
C VAL A 201 -13.56 -15.54 3.87
N LYS A 202 -14.37 -16.59 4.06
CA LYS A 202 -15.34 -16.69 5.14
C LYS A 202 -14.92 -17.81 6.07
N VAL A 203 -15.12 -17.62 7.38
CA VAL A 203 -14.82 -18.61 8.42
C VAL A 203 -16.06 -18.85 9.27
N THR A 204 -16.19 -20.06 9.82
CA THR A 204 -17.32 -20.45 10.66
C THR A 204 -17.18 -19.98 12.11
N ARG A 205 -15.97 -19.58 12.54
CA ARG A 205 -15.71 -19.10 13.89
C ARG A 205 -16.38 -17.73 14.09
N PRO A 206 -17.24 -17.56 15.11
CA PRO A 206 -17.84 -16.26 15.41
C PRO A 206 -16.82 -15.30 16.05
N GLY A 207 -17.04 -13.99 15.87
CA GLY A 207 -16.29 -12.94 16.56
C GLY A 207 -14.85 -12.73 16.09
N VAL A 208 -14.50 -13.16 14.87
CA VAL A 208 -13.15 -12.96 14.30
C VAL A 208 -13.19 -12.09 13.05
N ASP A 209 -12.17 -11.25 12.90
CA ASP A 209 -11.92 -10.54 11.65
C ASP A 209 -11.00 -11.37 10.74
N VAL A 210 -11.38 -11.50 9.47
CA VAL A 210 -10.62 -12.29 8.48
C VAL A 210 -9.82 -11.34 7.61
N ARG A 211 -8.51 -11.33 7.82
CA ARG A 211 -7.60 -10.57 6.97
C ARG A 211 -7.00 -11.46 5.90
N SER A 212 -7.41 -11.22 4.66
CA SER A 212 -6.92 -11.93 3.47
C SER A 212 -6.58 -10.97 2.35
N ARG A 213 -5.89 -11.48 1.32
CA ARG A 213 -5.80 -10.79 0.02
C ARG A 213 -7.23 -10.65 -0.54
N ARG A 214 -7.57 -9.45 -0.98
CA ARG A 214 -8.93 -9.11 -1.41
C ARG A 214 -9.16 -9.23 -2.92
N TYR A 215 -8.10 -9.26 -3.72
CA TYR A 215 -8.20 -9.30 -5.17
C TYR A 215 -7.03 -10.09 -5.80
N TYR A 216 -7.24 -10.57 -7.02
CA TYR A 216 -6.20 -11.10 -7.89
C TYR A 216 -6.39 -10.58 -9.32
N VAL A 217 -5.30 -10.60 -10.08
CA VAL A 217 -5.34 -10.36 -11.53
C VAL A 217 -5.22 -11.73 -12.22
N PRO A 218 -6.15 -12.09 -13.13
CA PRO A 218 -6.01 -13.29 -13.96
C PRO A 218 -4.68 -13.29 -14.71
N ARG A 219 -4.08 -14.48 -14.86
CA ARG A 219 -2.81 -14.65 -15.59
C ARG A 219 -3.03 -14.85 -17.08
#